data_AF-A0AAP5WAL1-F1
#
_entry.id   AF-A0AAP5WAL1-F1
#
_cell.length_a   1.000
_cell.length_b   1.000
_cell.length_c   1.000
_cell.angle_alpha   90.00
_cell.angle_beta   90.00
_cell.angle_gamma   90.00
#
_symmetry.space_group_name_H-M   'P 1'
#
loop_
_entity.id
_entity.type
_entity.pdbx_description
1 polymer ?
#
loop_
_entity_poly.entity_id
_entity_poly.type
_entity_poly.pdbx_seq_one_letter_code
_entity_poly.pdbx_strand_id
1 'polypeptide(L)'
;MPGGQPPQTWDQMIDISERLASEGRPSWIGVQGKQYEGLMVWFNTLLASAGGSVVGEDGTTVTVADGDGALKALEVMKRVATAQGADPSISQGDEASSRLGMESGRAAFEVNWPFVLPGMIENAEKGDLPFVDDKGNTTSVDTGNTVLTVDGQQNFLAAPYPAVIPG
;
A
#
# COMPACT_ATOMS: atom_id res chain seq x y z
N MET A 1 -5.08 -4.43 12.87
CA MET A 1 -6.26 -3.88 12.18
C MET A 1 -7.43 -3.81 13.14
N PRO A 2 -8.19 -2.70 13.21
CA PRO A 2 -9.43 -2.65 13.98
C PRO A 2 -10.41 -3.73 13.46
N GLY A 3 -10.85 -4.64 14.32
CA GLY A 3 -11.83 -5.67 13.94
C GLY A 3 -11.38 -6.67 12.87
N GLY A 4 -10.08 -6.77 12.58
CA GLY A 4 -9.54 -7.69 11.58
C GLY A 4 -9.72 -7.25 10.12
N GLN A 5 -10.47 -6.20 9.80
CA GLN A 5 -10.70 -5.82 8.40
C GLN A 5 -9.58 -4.94 7.83
N PRO A 6 -9.24 -5.06 6.53
CA PRO A 6 -8.29 -4.15 5.87
C PRO A 6 -8.81 -2.70 5.86
N PRO A 7 -7.92 -1.68 5.71
CA PRO A 7 -8.36 -0.30 5.73
C PRO A 7 -9.18 -0.01 4.47
N GLN A 8 -10.31 0.68 4.63
CA GLN A 8 -11.22 0.98 3.52
C GLN A 8 -10.87 2.30 2.82
N THR A 9 -10.12 3.18 3.50
CA THR A 9 -9.68 4.48 2.97
C THR A 9 -8.18 4.68 3.15
N TRP A 10 -7.60 5.57 2.34
CA TRP A 10 -6.19 5.96 2.49
C TRP A 10 -5.91 6.57 3.86
N ASP A 11 -6.82 7.41 4.36
CA ASP A 11 -6.71 8.00 5.70
C ASP A 11 -6.62 6.92 6.79
N GLN A 12 -7.50 5.90 6.75
CA GLN A 12 -7.43 4.79 7.69
C GLN A 12 -6.12 4.00 7.56
N MET A 13 -5.62 3.79 6.34
CA MET A 13 -4.36 3.10 6.11
C MET A 13 -3.19 3.88 6.72
N ILE A 14 -3.12 5.20 6.47
CA ILE A 14 -2.10 6.09 7.02
C ILE A 14 -2.16 6.11 8.56
N ASP A 15 -3.34 6.30 9.14
CA ASP A 15 -3.51 6.36 10.59
C ASP A 15 -3.09 5.05 11.27
N ILE A 16 -3.34 3.90 10.63
CA ILE A 16 -2.87 2.60 11.12
C ILE A 16 -1.34 2.51 11.03
N SER A 17 -0.74 2.92 9.92
CA SER A 17 0.72 2.94 9.74
C SER A 17 1.41 3.82 10.78
N GLU A 18 0.91 5.02 11.04
CA GLU A 18 1.48 5.94 12.04
C GLU A 18 1.40 5.36 13.45
N ARG A 19 0.28 4.71 13.80
CA ARG A 19 0.17 3.98 15.07
C ARG A 19 1.20 2.85 15.16
N LEU A 20 1.35 2.03 14.12
CA LEU A 20 2.34 0.95 14.10
C LEU A 20 3.77 1.50 14.26
N ALA A 21 4.08 2.62 13.62
CA ALA A 21 5.37 3.29 13.76
C ALA A 21 5.61 3.73 15.22
N SER A 22 4.60 4.27 15.89
CA SER A 22 4.70 4.66 17.32
C SER A 22 4.91 3.47 18.26
N GLU A 23 4.48 2.27 17.85
CA GLU A 23 4.67 1.00 18.56
C GLU A 23 6.02 0.34 18.23
N GLY A 24 6.84 0.93 17.35
CA GLY A 24 8.09 0.34 16.89
C GLY A 24 7.91 -0.87 15.96
N ARG A 25 6.76 -0.96 15.29
CA ARG A 25 6.37 -2.07 14.42
C ARG A 25 6.52 -1.72 12.93
N PRO A 26 6.48 -2.72 12.03
CA PRO A 26 6.44 -2.47 10.59
C PRO A 26 5.32 -1.48 10.26
N SER A 27 5.62 -0.46 9.46
CA SER A 27 4.73 0.69 9.28
C SER A 27 4.73 1.26 7.87
N TRP A 28 5.66 0.85 7.00
CA TRP A 28 5.73 1.40 5.65
C TRP A 28 4.44 1.07 4.87
N ILE A 29 4.08 1.99 3.98
CA ILE A 29 3.08 1.77 2.93
C ILE A 29 3.88 1.70 1.62
N GLY A 30 4.05 0.49 1.08
CA GLY A 30 4.76 0.26 -0.18
C GLY A 30 3.94 0.78 -1.37
N VAL A 31 4.46 1.79 -2.06
CA VAL A 31 3.90 2.41 -3.27
C VAL A 31 5.01 2.82 -4.22
N GLN A 32 4.65 3.02 -5.50
CA GLN A 32 5.58 3.39 -6.56
C GLN A 32 5.82 4.91 -6.59
N GLY A 33 6.65 5.42 -5.68
CA GLY A 33 6.90 6.87 -5.51
C GLY A 33 8.00 7.47 -6.40
N LYS A 34 8.73 6.66 -7.15
CA LYS A 34 9.82 7.10 -8.05
C LYS A 34 9.33 7.92 -9.23
N GLN A 35 10.16 8.81 -9.78
CA GLN A 35 9.87 9.52 -11.02
C GLN A 35 9.92 8.59 -12.25
N TYR A 36 8.83 7.88 -12.50
CA TYR A 36 8.59 7.04 -13.69
C TYR A 36 7.08 6.79 -13.86
N GLU A 37 6.71 5.88 -14.75
CA GLU A 37 5.31 5.56 -15.05
C GLU A 37 4.49 5.12 -13.83
N GLY A 38 5.04 4.32 -12.92
CA GLY A 38 4.30 3.82 -11.75
C GLY A 38 3.77 4.94 -10.85
N LEU A 39 4.50 6.05 -10.72
CA LEU A 39 4.03 7.24 -10.01
C LEU A 39 2.81 7.88 -10.68
N MET A 40 2.81 7.92 -12.02
CA MET A 40 1.68 8.45 -12.79
C MET A 40 0.48 7.53 -12.72
N VAL A 41 0.70 6.20 -12.70
CA VAL A 41 -0.35 5.22 -12.46
C VAL A 41 -0.97 5.44 -11.08
N TRP A 42 -0.16 5.54 -10.03
CA TRP A 42 -0.64 5.76 -8.67
C TRP A 42 -1.45 7.07 -8.57
N PHE A 43 -0.93 8.17 -9.10
CA PHE A 43 -1.66 9.45 -9.16
C PHE A 43 -2.99 9.32 -9.91
N ASN A 44 -2.99 8.71 -11.10
CA ASN A 44 -4.19 8.57 -11.91
C ASN A 44 -5.26 7.71 -11.22
N THR A 45 -4.85 6.63 -10.53
CA THR A 45 -5.77 5.81 -9.75
C THR A 45 -6.40 6.60 -8.60
N LEU A 46 -5.62 7.40 -7.87
CA LEU A 46 -6.15 8.28 -6.81
C LEU A 46 -7.10 9.34 -7.36
N LEU A 47 -6.73 9.99 -8.47
CA LEU A 47 -7.54 11.00 -9.14
C LEU A 47 -8.90 10.41 -9.58
N ALA A 48 -8.88 9.27 -10.26
CA ALA A 48 -10.10 8.58 -10.68
C ALA A 48 -10.96 8.15 -9.49
N SER A 49 -10.33 7.68 -8.41
CA SER A 49 -11.02 7.32 -7.15
C SER A 49 -11.66 8.53 -6.46
N ALA A 50 -11.15 9.74 -6.71
CA ALA A 50 -11.70 11.00 -6.23
C ALA A 50 -12.73 11.62 -7.19
N GLY A 51 -13.04 10.96 -8.31
CA GLY A 51 -14.01 11.40 -9.31
C GLY A 51 -13.44 12.36 -10.36
N GLY A 52 -12.13 12.54 -10.45
CA GLY A 52 -11.47 13.36 -11.48
C GLY A 52 -10.89 12.53 -12.63
N SER A 53 -10.37 13.21 -13.65
CA SER A 53 -9.68 12.59 -14.80
C SER A 53 -8.56 13.49 -15.30
N VAL A 54 -7.50 12.90 -15.88
CA VAL A 54 -6.38 13.68 -16.47
C VAL A 54 -6.82 14.36 -17.77
N VAL A 55 -7.62 13.64 -18.57
CA VAL A 55 -8.18 14.11 -19.85
C VAL A 55 -9.70 13.94 -19.87
N GLY A 56 -10.38 14.80 -20.64
CA GLY A 56 -11.81 14.72 -20.89
C GLY A 56 -12.18 13.58 -21.82
N GLU A 57 -13.49 13.38 -22.02
CA GLU A 57 -14.03 12.29 -22.86
C GLU A 57 -13.58 12.36 -24.33
N ASP A 58 -13.22 13.55 -24.81
CA ASP A 58 -12.68 13.76 -26.15
C ASP A 58 -11.22 13.28 -26.33
N GLY A 59 -10.58 12.84 -25.23
CA GLY A 59 -9.19 12.37 -25.19
C GLY A 59 -8.14 13.44 -25.43
N THR A 60 -8.52 14.73 -25.49
CA THR A 60 -7.60 15.82 -25.83
C THR A 60 -7.70 17.04 -24.92
N THR A 61 -8.85 17.27 -24.29
CA THR A 61 -9.04 18.34 -23.30
C THR A 61 -8.38 17.95 -21.99
N VAL A 62 -7.53 18.83 -21.45
CA VAL A 62 -6.90 18.64 -20.13
C VAL A 62 -7.91 19.01 -19.04
N THR A 63 -8.24 18.05 -18.18
CA THR A 63 -9.25 18.18 -17.11
C THR A 63 -8.69 17.90 -15.72
N VAL A 64 -7.39 17.68 -15.60
CA VAL A 64 -6.73 17.28 -14.34
C VAL A 64 -6.99 18.24 -13.17
N ALA A 65 -7.18 19.53 -13.47
CA ALA A 65 -7.41 20.56 -12.45
C ALA A 65 -8.91 20.88 -12.25
N ASP A 66 -9.81 20.10 -12.85
CA ASP A 66 -11.25 20.32 -12.69
C ASP A 66 -11.72 19.77 -11.34
N GLY A 67 -12.33 20.64 -10.54
CA GLY A 67 -12.77 20.31 -9.18
C GLY A 67 -11.61 20.03 -8.22
N ASP A 68 -11.89 19.27 -7.16
CA ASP A 68 -10.93 19.02 -6.06
C ASP A 68 -10.21 17.67 -6.17
N GLY A 69 -10.48 16.87 -7.21
CA GLY A 69 -10.01 15.49 -7.31
C GLY A 69 -8.49 15.36 -7.28
N ALA A 70 -7.79 16.18 -8.07
CA ALA A 70 -6.33 16.18 -8.11
C ALA A 70 -5.72 16.69 -6.80
N LEU A 71 -6.33 17.69 -6.16
CA LEU A 71 -5.88 18.18 -4.86
C LEU A 71 -5.94 17.06 -3.81
N LYS A 72 -7.08 16.36 -3.70
CA LYS A 72 -7.25 15.22 -2.78
C LYS A 72 -6.25 14.09 -3.07
N ALA A 73 -6.03 13.76 -4.34
CA ALA A 73 -5.05 12.75 -4.73
C ALA A 73 -3.63 13.14 -4.28
N LEU A 74 -3.21 14.38 -4.54
CA LEU A 74 -1.90 14.88 -4.12
C LEU A 74 -1.76 14.98 -2.60
N GLU A 75 -2.83 15.32 -1.88
CA GLU A 75 -2.86 15.30 -0.41
C GLU A 75 -2.63 13.89 0.14
N VAL A 76 -3.27 12.86 -0.42
CA VAL A 76 -3.03 11.46 -0.06
C VAL A 76 -1.57 11.09 -0.33
N MET A 77 -1.05 11.35 -1.53
CA MET A 77 0.34 11.02 -1.88
C MET A 77 1.33 11.68 -0.92
N LYS A 78 1.11 12.97 -0.62
CA LYS A 78 1.91 13.72 0.34
C LYS A 78 1.84 13.10 1.73
N ARG A 79 0.63 12.82 2.23
CA ARG A 79 0.45 12.21 3.56
C ARG A 79 1.16 10.86 3.67
N VAL A 80 1.04 9.99 2.67
CA VAL A 80 1.76 8.70 2.63
C VAL A 80 3.27 8.92 2.71
N ALA A 81 3.82 9.84 1.90
CA ALA A 81 5.25 10.09 1.84
C ALA A 81 5.82 10.76 3.10
N THR A 82 5.00 11.46 3.88
CA THR A 82 5.44 12.23 5.05
C THR A 82 4.93 11.70 6.39
N ALA A 83 4.17 10.61 6.38
CA ALA A 83 3.62 10.00 7.59
C ALA A 83 4.72 9.60 8.58
N GLN A 84 4.40 9.60 9.87
CA GLN A 84 5.32 9.07 10.87
C GLN A 84 5.64 7.60 10.57
N GLY A 85 6.92 7.28 10.41
CA GLY A 85 7.38 5.93 10.07
C GLY A 85 7.27 5.56 8.58
N ALA A 86 7.04 6.52 7.69
CA ALA A 86 7.10 6.28 6.24
C ALA A 86 8.48 5.75 5.80
N ASP A 87 8.51 5.05 4.65
CA ASP A 87 9.77 4.62 4.03
C ASP A 87 10.61 5.87 3.68
N PRO A 88 11.81 6.02 4.27
CA PRO A 88 12.66 7.19 4.02
C PRO A 88 13.17 7.26 2.57
N SER A 89 13.03 6.18 1.81
CA SER A 89 13.43 6.06 0.41
C SER A 89 12.26 6.05 -0.58
N ILE A 90 11.03 6.35 -0.13
CA ILE A 90 9.81 6.27 -0.95
C ILE A 90 9.89 6.99 -2.31
N SER A 91 10.62 8.11 -2.39
CA SER A 91 10.81 8.86 -3.65
C SER A 91 11.65 8.12 -4.69
N GLN A 92 12.25 6.99 -4.32
CA GLN A 92 12.99 6.08 -5.20
C GLN A 92 12.29 4.71 -5.33
N GLY A 93 11.13 4.53 -4.68
CA GLY A 93 10.36 3.30 -4.65
C GLY A 93 9.68 2.98 -5.98
N ASP A 94 9.76 1.72 -6.38
CA ASP A 94 9.13 1.09 -7.53
C ASP A 94 8.44 -0.22 -7.10
N GLU A 95 7.93 -1.00 -8.05
CA GLU A 95 7.23 -2.25 -7.75
C GLU A 95 8.12 -3.25 -6.99
N ALA A 96 9.38 -3.36 -7.39
CA ALA A 96 10.29 -4.34 -6.81
C ALA A 96 10.72 -3.95 -5.39
N SER A 97 11.07 -2.67 -5.18
CA SER A 97 11.46 -2.18 -3.85
C SER A 97 10.28 -2.14 -2.87
N SER A 98 9.06 -1.82 -3.33
CA SER A 98 7.84 -1.93 -2.50
C SER A 98 7.62 -3.36 -2.03
N ARG A 99 7.71 -4.33 -2.96
CA ARG A 99 7.62 -5.76 -2.65
C ARG A 99 8.69 -6.19 -1.66
N LEU A 100 9.94 -5.78 -1.85
CA LEU A 100 11.03 -6.09 -0.93
C LEU A 100 10.82 -5.48 0.47
N GLY A 101 10.22 -4.28 0.55
CA GLY A 101 9.81 -3.67 1.81
C GLY A 101 8.79 -4.51 2.57
N MET A 102 7.81 -5.07 1.85
CA MET A 102 6.86 -6.04 2.40
C MET A 102 7.55 -7.34 2.81
N GLU A 103 8.28 -7.99 1.89
CA GLU A 103 8.95 -9.28 2.12
C GLU A 103 9.95 -9.24 3.28
N SER A 104 10.64 -8.11 3.48
CA SER A 104 11.57 -7.93 4.60
C SER A 104 10.90 -7.61 5.94
N GLY A 105 9.57 -7.48 5.96
CA GLY A 105 8.79 -7.18 7.16
C GLY A 105 8.91 -5.73 7.62
N ARG A 106 9.19 -4.79 6.72
CA ARG A 106 9.25 -3.35 7.04
C ARG A 106 7.93 -2.64 6.76
N ALA A 107 7.22 -3.11 5.73
CA ALA A 107 5.91 -2.59 5.36
C ALA A 107 4.78 -3.27 6.14
N ALA A 108 3.79 -2.47 6.51
CA ALA A 108 2.50 -2.96 7.01
C ALA A 108 1.49 -3.13 5.87
N PHE A 109 1.61 -2.30 4.83
CA PHE A 109 0.74 -2.30 3.67
C PHE A 109 1.56 -2.17 2.39
N GLU A 110 1.02 -2.69 1.30
CA GLU A 110 1.59 -2.53 -0.03
C GLU A 110 0.44 -2.41 -1.03
N VAL A 111 0.56 -1.45 -1.95
CA VAL A 111 -0.28 -1.35 -3.15
C VAL A 111 0.62 -1.67 -4.33
N ASN A 112 0.42 -2.86 -4.91
CA ASN A 112 1.23 -3.35 -6.01
C ASN A 112 0.42 -4.31 -6.88
N TRP A 113 1.02 -4.76 -7.97
CA TRP A 113 0.37 -5.60 -8.96
C TRP A 113 0.15 -7.04 -8.47
N PRO A 114 -0.78 -7.79 -9.10
CA PRO A 114 -1.11 -9.15 -8.69
C PRO A 114 0.06 -10.16 -8.72
N PHE A 115 1.16 -9.86 -9.41
CA PHE A 115 2.34 -10.75 -9.43
C PHE A 115 3.07 -10.85 -8.09
N VAL A 116 2.83 -9.91 -7.15
CA VAL A 116 3.51 -9.92 -5.84
C VAL A 116 3.18 -11.18 -5.05
N LEU A 117 1.90 -11.59 -5.01
CA LEU A 117 1.49 -12.78 -4.26
C LEU A 117 2.22 -14.07 -4.68
N PRO A 118 2.23 -14.47 -5.96
CA PRO A 118 2.99 -15.66 -6.37
C PRO A 118 4.50 -15.50 -6.15
N GLY A 119 5.06 -14.30 -6.33
CA GLY A 119 6.48 -14.04 -6.05
C GLY A 119 6.84 -14.20 -4.56
N MET A 120 5.95 -13.77 -3.66
CA MET A 120 6.12 -13.96 -2.22
C MET A 120 6.02 -15.43 -1.83
N ILE A 121 5.08 -16.19 -2.42
CA ILE A 121 4.96 -17.64 -2.17
C ILE A 121 6.24 -18.37 -2.61
N GLU A 122 6.77 -18.06 -3.80
CA GLU A 122 8.03 -18.65 -4.29
C GLU A 122 9.21 -18.35 -3.36
N ASN A 123 9.27 -17.14 -2.79
CA ASN A 123 10.30 -16.77 -1.81
C ASN A 123 10.08 -17.45 -0.45
N ALA A 124 8.84 -17.67 -0.04
CA ALA A 124 8.51 -18.40 1.17
C ALA A 124 8.90 -19.88 1.08
N GLU A 125 8.67 -20.53 -0.07
CA GLU A 125 9.11 -21.91 -0.35
C GLU A 125 10.63 -22.09 -0.20
N LYS A 126 11.40 -21.03 -0.47
CA LYS A 126 12.87 -21.00 -0.29
C LYS A 126 13.30 -20.74 1.15
N GLY A 127 12.36 -20.41 2.04
CA GLY A 127 12.62 -20.02 3.42
C GLY A 127 13.12 -18.59 3.59
N ASP A 128 12.94 -17.73 2.57
CA ASP A 128 13.48 -16.37 2.53
C ASP A 128 12.55 -15.34 3.19
N LEU A 129 11.31 -15.70 3.55
CA LEU A 129 10.35 -14.80 4.19
C LEU A 129 10.27 -14.99 5.71
N PRO A 130 10.29 -13.89 6.49
CA PRO A 130 10.25 -13.98 7.95
C PRO A 130 8.84 -14.16 8.52
N PHE A 131 7.77 -14.17 7.72
CA PHE A 131 6.40 -14.15 8.26
C PHE A 131 5.35 -14.89 7.42
N VAL A 132 5.73 -15.51 6.29
CA VAL A 132 4.85 -16.30 5.42
C VAL A 132 5.48 -17.68 5.20
N ASP A 133 4.68 -18.75 5.24
CA ASP A 133 5.09 -20.13 4.92
C ASP A 133 5.01 -20.44 3.42
N ASP A 134 5.48 -21.64 3.04
CA ASP A 134 5.48 -22.18 1.67
C ASP A 134 4.08 -22.30 1.03
N LYS A 135 3.01 -22.08 1.80
CA LYS A 135 1.62 -22.12 1.33
C LYS A 135 0.97 -20.74 1.29
N GLY A 136 1.74 -19.67 1.56
CA GLY A 136 1.22 -18.30 1.61
C GLY A 136 0.44 -17.99 2.90
N ASN A 137 0.42 -18.90 3.87
CA ASN A 137 -0.18 -18.61 5.17
C ASN A 137 0.83 -17.84 6.00
N THR A 138 0.34 -16.95 6.83
CA THR A 138 1.23 -16.23 7.73
C THR A 138 1.54 -17.13 8.91
N THR A 139 2.79 -17.11 9.36
CA THR A 139 3.24 -18.07 10.37
C THR A 139 2.81 -17.64 11.77
N SER A 140 2.50 -18.63 12.61
CA SER A 140 2.21 -18.43 14.05
C SER A 140 3.48 -18.19 14.89
N VAL A 141 4.64 -18.18 14.24
CA VAL A 141 5.92 -17.84 14.85
C VAL A 141 5.99 -16.32 14.92
N ASP A 142 5.98 -15.78 16.14
CA ASP A 142 6.25 -14.36 16.36
C ASP A 142 7.70 -14.07 15.99
N THR A 143 7.91 -13.55 14.79
CA THR A 143 9.23 -13.15 14.27
C THR A 143 9.59 -11.71 14.64
N GLY A 144 8.79 -11.05 15.48
CA GLY A 144 8.85 -9.61 15.71
C GLY A 144 8.15 -8.79 14.61
N ASN A 145 7.73 -9.43 13.52
CA ASN A 145 7.02 -8.85 12.38
C ASN A 145 5.63 -9.48 12.28
N THR A 146 4.66 -9.03 13.10
CA THR A 146 3.34 -9.67 13.18
C THR A 146 2.52 -9.43 11.90
N VAL A 147 2.07 -10.51 11.26
CA VAL A 147 1.08 -10.44 10.18
C VAL A 147 -0.34 -10.43 10.73
N LEU A 148 -1.21 -9.75 10.00
CA LEU A 148 -2.55 -9.38 10.40
C LEU A 148 -3.42 -10.61 10.74
N THR A 149 -4.09 -10.58 11.88
CA THR A 149 -5.19 -11.50 12.18
C THR A 149 -6.50 -10.89 11.69
N VAL A 150 -7.15 -11.56 10.75
CA VAL A 150 -8.46 -11.21 10.19
C VAL A 150 -9.40 -12.38 10.49
N ASP A 151 -10.50 -12.13 11.21
CA ASP A 151 -11.49 -13.17 11.60
C ASP A 151 -10.90 -14.42 12.29
N GLY A 152 -9.82 -14.24 13.06
CA GLY A 152 -9.16 -15.33 13.79
C GLY A 152 -8.23 -16.19 12.94
N GLN A 153 -8.04 -15.86 11.66
CA GLN A 153 -7.05 -16.49 10.78
C GLN A 153 -5.92 -15.51 10.48
N GLN A 154 -4.69 -15.99 10.52
CA GLN A 154 -3.53 -15.22 10.10
C GLN A 154 -3.35 -15.48 8.59
N ASN A 155 -3.60 -14.47 7.75
CA ASN A 155 -3.54 -14.61 6.29
C ASN A 155 -2.88 -13.38 5.65
N PHE A 156 -2.06 -13.60 4.60
CA PHE A 156 -1.68 -12.55 3.67
C PHE A 156 -2.86 -12.37 2.71
N LEU A 157 -3.61 -11.28 2.88
CA LEU A 157 -4.87 -11.08 2.16
C LEU A 157 -4.73 -10.00 1.09
N ALA A 158 -5.30 -10.27 -0.07
CA ALA A 158 -5.68 -9.21 -0.99
C ALA A 158 -6.73 -8.31 -0.31
N ALA A 159 -6.47 -7.01 -0.28
CA ALA A 159 -7.42 -6.02 0.19
C ALA A 159 -8.01 -5.27 -1.03
N PRO A 160 -9.27 -4.78 -0.96
CA PRO A 160 -9.75 -3.79 -1.90
C PRO A 160 -8.83 -2.56 -1.94
N TYR A 161 -8.74 -1.90 -3.09
CA TYR A 161 -8.01 -0.64 -3.17
C TYR A 161 -8.66 0.41 -2.24
N PRO A 162 -7.89 1.07 -1.37
CA PRO A 162 -8.44 2.04 -0.42
C PRO A 162 -9.03 3.26 -1.13
N ALA A 163 -10.25 3.63 -0.77
CA ALA A 163 -10.94 4.78 -1.35
C ALA A 163 -10.28 6.11 -0.93
N VAL A 164 -10.32 7.09 -1.83
CA VAL A 164 -9.88 8.48 -1.56
C VAL A 164 -10.96 9.27 -0.83
N ILE A 165 -12.23 9.00 -1.15
CA ILE A 165 -13.39 9.62 -0.50
C ILE A 165 -14.12 8.53 0.29
N PRO A 166 -14.41 8.73 1.59
CA PRO A 166 -15.27 7.82 2.35
C PRO A 166 -16.66 7.72 1.70
N GLY A 167 -17.15 6.49 1.53
CA GLY A 167 -18.50 6.22 1.03
C GLY A 167 -19.60 6.49 2.04
#